data_AF-A0A4R2QU91-F1
#
_entry.id   AF-A0A4R2QU91-F1
#
_cell.length_a   1.000
_cell.length_b   1.000
_cell.length_c   1.000
_cell.angle_alpha   90.00
_cell.angle_beta   90.00
_cell.angle_gamma   90.00
#
_symmetry.space_group_name_H-M   'P 1'
#
loop_
_entity.id
_entity.type
_entity.pdbx_description
1 polymer ?
#
loop_
_entity_poly.entity_id
_entity_poly.type
_entity_poly.pdbx_seq_one_letter_code
_entity_poly.pdbx_strand_id
1 'polypeptide(L)' 'MSWVYWAGLYDSKFEAYCAVMWVEGDKRIYGQQPPQEVELYRTNRGKFGVRFK' A
#
# COMPACT_ATOMS: atom_id res chain seq x y z
N MET A 1 1.22 -11.87 11.66
CA MET A 1 1.32 -10.43 11.32
C MET A 1 0.02 -10.02 10.65
N SER A 2 -0.53 -8.86 11.02
CA SER A 2 -1.74 -8.29 10.42
C SER A 2 -1.36 -7.34 9.28
N TRP A 3 -2.17 -7.31 8.23
CA TRP A 3 -2.02 -6.32 7.16
C TRP A 3 -2.28 -4.91 7.69
N VAL A 4 -1.41 -3.97 7.33
CA VAL A 4 -1.63 -2.52 7.46
C VAL A 4 -2.11 -1.99 6.12
N TYR A 5 -3.18 -1.20 6.14
CA TYR A 5 -3.78 -0.63 4.94
C TYR A 5 -3.34 0.82 4.79
N TRP A 6 -2.76 1.13 3.63
CA TRP A 6 -2.47 2.50 3.26
C TRP A 6 -3.77 3.29 3.14
N ALA A 7 -3.77 4.53 3.63
CA ALA A 7 -4.97 5.36 3.71
C ALA A 7 -5.55 5.74 2.33
N GLY A 8 -4.72 5.75 1.28
CA GLY A 8 -5.13 6.15 -0.08
C GLY A 8 -5.85 5.03 -0.84
N LEU A 9 -7.00 5.39 -1.44
CA LEU A 9 -7.64 4.63 -2.50
C LEU A 9 -7.54 5.41 -3.81
N TYR A 10 -7.33 4.68 -4.90
CA TYR A 10 -7.01 5.23 -6.21
C TYR A 10 -7.96 4.72 -7.29
N ASP A 11 -8.12 5.51 -8.35
CA ASP A 11 -9.00 5.21 -9.47
C ASP A 11 -8.37 4.23 -10.45
N SER A 12 -7.04 4.28 -10.58
CA SER A 12 -6.29 3.37 -11.43
C SER A 12 -5.31 2.49 -10.65
N LYS A 13 -5.01 1.31 -11.21
CA LYS A 13 -3.95 0.44 -10.70
C LYS A 13 -2.58 1.14 -10.74
N PHE A 14 -2.37 2.03 -11.73
CA PHE A 14 -1.13 2.78 -11.89
C PHE A 14 -0.90 3.76 -10.74
N GLU A 15 -1.91 4.57 -10.39
CA GLU A 15 -1.83 5.50 -9.26
C GLU A 15 -1.54 4.76 -7.94
N ALA A 16 -2.20 3.63 -7.71
CA ALA A 16 -1.94 2.81 -6.54
C ALA A 16 -0.53 2.21 -6.56
N TYR A 17 0.00 1.85 -7.73
CA TYR A 17 1.38 1.38 -7.87
C TYR A 17 2.39 2.47 -7.52
N CYS A 18 2.13 3.73 -7.87
CA CYS A 18 2.97 4.85 -7.42
C CYS A 18 3.01 4.95 -5.89
N ALA A 19 1.91 4.62 -5.20
CA ALA A 19 1.87 4.61 -3.73
C ALA A 19 2.67 3.46 -3.11
N VAL A 20 2.83 2.32 -3.80
CA VAL A 20 3.72 1.22 -3.36
C VAL A 20 5.15 1.73 -3.20
N MET A 21 5.65 2.52 -4.16
CA MET A 21 7.00 3.08 -4.11
C MET A 21 7.23 3.94 -2.87
N TRP A 22 6.19 4.63 -2.38
CA TRP A 22 6.27 5.41 -1.15
C TRP A 22 6.33 4.51 0.08
N VAL A 23 5.46 3.49 0.14
CA VAL A 23 5.43 2.50 1.23
C VAL A 23 6.76 1.77 1.35
N GLU A 24 7.40 1.41 0.23
CA GLU A 24 8.72 0.75 0.24
C GLU A 24 9.85 1.73 0.63
N GLY A 25 9.78 2.97 0.15
CA GLY A 25 10.86 3.95 0.27
C GLY A 25 10.88 4.76 1.57
N ASP A 26 9.76 4.91 2.28
CA ASP A 26 9.65 5.83 3.42
C ASP A 26 9.48 5.11 4.77
N LYS A 27 10.55 5.11 5.57
CA LYS A 27 10.57 4.58 6.95
C LYS A 27 9.53 5.20 7.86
N ARG A 28 9.02 6.40 7.56
CA ARG A 28 7.96 7.03 8.36
C ARG A 28 6.62 6.29 8.23
N ILE A 29 6.45 5.47 7.18
CA ILE A 29 5.23 4.72 6.91
C ILE A 29 5.21 3.37 7.66
N TYR A 30 6.34 2.65 7.69
CA TYR A 30 6.44 1.32 8.31
C TYR A 30 7.21 1.30 9.64
N GLY A 31 7.87 2.39 10.01
CA GLY A 31 8.62 2.51 11.25
C GLY A 31 9.99 1.81 11.20
N GLN A 32 10.29 1.03 12.24
CA GLN A 32 11.61 0.42 12.44
C GLN A 32 11.85 -0.80 11.56
N GLN A 33 10.79 -1.49 11.13
CA GLN A 33 10.88 -2.72 10.35
C GLN A 33 10.33 -2.47 8.95
N PRO A 34 11.14 -2.64 7.89
CA PRO A 34 10.64 -2.56 6.54
C PRO A 34 9.59 -3.66 6.31
N PRO A 35 8.56 -3.37 5.50
CA PRO A 35 7.57 -4.37 5.14
C PRO A 35 8.23 -5.54 4.42
N GLN A 36 7.83 -6.75 4.80
CA GLN A 36 8.25 -7.99 4.13
C GLN A 36 7.49 -8.17 2.83
N GLU A 37 6.25 -7.65 2.79
CA GLU A 37 5.37 -7.76 1.64
C GLU A 37 4.57 -6.47 1.46
N VAL A 38 4.50 -5.98 0.22
CA VAL A 38 3.65 -4.86 -0.18
C VAL A 38 2.79 -5.31 -1.36
N GLU A 39 1.47 -5.17 -1.23
CA GLU A 39 0.51 -5.65 -2.21
C GLU A 39 -0.47 -4.56 -2.63
N LEU A 40 -0.86 -4.61 -3.91
CA LEU A 40 -2.03 -3.94 -4.42
C LEU A 40 -3.26 -4.81 -4.21
N TYR A 41 -4.33 -4.21 -3.71
CA TYR A 41 -5.64 -4.86 -3.64
C TYR A 41 -6.69 -4.02 -4.37
N ARG A 42 -7.76 -4.68 -4.81
CA ARG A 42 -8.94 -4.01 -5.38
C ARG A 42 -10.09 -4.13 -4.40
N THR A 43 -10.73 -3.01 -4.10
CA THR A 43 -11.95 -2.98 -3.30
C THR A 43 -13.13 -3.53 -4.09
N ASN A 44 -14.19 -3.94 -3.38
CA ASN A 44 -15.45 -4.35 -4.02
C ASN A 44 -16.12 -3.20 -4.82
N ARG A 45 -15.74 -1.94 -4.54
CA ARG A 45 -16.22 -0.75 -5.27
C ARG A 45 -15.31 -0.36 -6.44
N GLY A 46 -14.36 -1.21 -6.80
CA GLY A 46 -13.52 -1.03 -7.98
C GLY A 46 -12.26 -0.18 -7.79
N LYS A 47 -12.15 0.57 -6.69
CA LYS A 47 -10.94 1.35 -6.32
C LYS A 47 -9.77 0.45 -5.95
N PHE A 48 -8.55 0.95 -6.12
CA PHE A 48 -7.31 0.26 -5.79
C PHE A 48 -6.69 0.82 -4.51
N GLY A 49 -6.08 -0.03 -3.69
CA GLY A 49 -5.35 0.39 -2.50
C GLY A 49 -4.07 -0.41 -2.31
N VAL A 50 -3.24 0.01 -1.35
CA VAL A 50 -1.99 -0.66 -0.98
C VAL A 50 -2.13 -1.22 0.44
N ARG A 51 -1.61 -2.43 0.66
CA ARG A 51 -1.45 -3.01 1.99
C ARG A 51 -0.04 -3.56 2.17
N PHE A 52 0.45 -3.60 3.39
CA PHE A 52 1.78 -4.10 3.70
C PHE A 52 1.83 -4.79 5.06
N LYS A 53 2.81 -5.67 5.27
CA LYS A 53 3.06 -6.36 6.55
C LYS A 53 4.54 -6.71 6.71
#